data_AF-B5VVE5-F1
#
_entry.id   AF-B5VVE5-F1
#
_cell.length_a   1.000
_cell.length_b   1.000
_cell.length_c   1.000
_cell.angle_alpha   90.00
_cell.angle_beta   90.00
_cell.angle_gamma   90.00
#
_symmetry.space_group_name_H-M   'P 1'
#
loop_
_entity.id
_entity.type
_entity.pdbx_description
1 polymer ?
#
loop_
_entity_poly.entity_id
_entity_poly.type
_entity_poly.pdbx_seq_one_letter_code
_entity_poly.pdbx_strand_id
1 'polypeptide(L)'
;MCEQFLKHQLNFILVCRQESHTTLHEHLDGIELPTVTTLGWTGKVEETYTYRYLNAVPLRDSDDALLVNWCELTVTTADGQVSYHNAFATNYPLSEENVAEVVLAGRTRWKVENENHNTLKTKGYNLEHNFGHGKQHLSSLLATLNILSLLFHTFLELSRGRERCRHLPLPYKTVRETFTSYGS
;
A
#
# COMPACT_ATOMS: atom_id res chain seq x y z
N MET A 1 16.83 -5.04 9.94
CA MET A 1 15.48 -4.42 10.08
C MET A 1 14.38 -5.49 10.07
N CYS A 2 14.32 -6.35 9.06
CA CYS A 2 13.33 -7.44 8.97
C CYS A 2 13.32 -8.36 10.21
N GLU A 3 14.49 -8.73 10.73
CA GLU A 3 14.60 -9.54 11.96
C GLU A 3 13.96 -8.87 13.19
N GLN A 4 13.99 -7.54 13.29
CA GLN A 4 13.36 -6.82 14.39
C GLN A 4 11.83 -6.88 14.28
N PHE A 5 11.28 -6.77 13.07
CA PHE A 5 9.83 -6.93 12.87
C PHE A 5 9.37 -8.33 13.28
N LEU A 6 10.10 -9.36 12.86
CA LEU A 6 9.78 -10.74 13.23
C LEU A 6 9.89 -10.99 14.74
N LYS A 7 10.92 -10.43 15.40
CA LYS A 7 11.07 -10.49 16.85
C LYS A 7 9.87 -9.88 17.60
N HIS A 8 9.24 -8.86 17.01
CA HIS A 8 8.04 -8.22 17.54
C HIS A 8 6.73 -8.79 16.98
N GLN A 9 6.77 -9.91 16.24
CA GLN A 9 5.62 -10.55 15.61
C GLN A 9 4.85 -9.61 14.66
N LEU A 10 5.56 -8.69 14.01
CA LEU A 10 5.01 -7.76 13.05
C LEU A 10 5.21 -8.28 11.63
N ASN A 11 4.14 -8.19 10.83
CA ASN A 11 4.21 -8.41 9.39
C ASN A 11 4.77 -7.18 8.68
N PHE A 12 5.50 -7.39 7.60
CA PHE A 12 6.11 -6.31 6.84
C PHE A 12 5.97 -6.49 5.33
N ILE A 13 5.89 -5.36 4.63
CA ILE A 13 6.09 -5.24 3.19
C ILE A 13 7.04 -4.05 3.02
N LEU A 14 8.27 -4.33 2.62
CA LEU A 14 9.34 -3.33 2.49
C LEU A 14 9.81 -3.26 1.05
N VAL A 15 10.18 -2.06 0.60
CA VAL A 15 10.78 -1.89 -0.73
C VAL A 15 12.14 -2.59 -0.76
N CYS A 16 12.36 -3.45 -1.75
CA CYS A 16 13.61 -4.15 -2.00
C CYS A 16 14.28 -3.52 -3.21
N ARG A 17 15.29 -2.67 -3.00
CA ARG A 17 16.01 -2.02 -4.10
C ARG A 17 17.12 -2.94 -4.63
N GLN A 18 17.24 -3.03 -5.95
CA GLN A 18 18.29 -3.77 -6.63
C GLN A 18 19.70 -3.43 -6.10
N GLU A 19 19.99 -2.14 -5.99
CA GLU A 19 21.30 -1.61 -5.56
C GLU A 19 21.66 -1.96 -4.12
N SER A 20 20.67 -2.33 -3.29
CA SER A 20 20.88 -2.66 -1.87
C SER A 20 21.08 -4.15 -1.63
N HIS A 21 20.69 -5.01 -2.58
CA HIS A 21 20.65 -6.46 -2.41
C HIS A 21 21.14 -7.20 -3.67
N THR A 22 22.35 -6.92 -4.13
CA THR A 22 22.93 -7.50 -5.35
C THR A 22 22.87 -9.02 -5.37
N THR A 23 23.25 -9.68 -4.26
CA THR A 23 23.20 -11.14 -4.12
C THR A 23 21.80 -11.72 -4.27
N LEU A 24 20.78 -11.03 -3.73
CA LEU A 24 19.39 -11.50 -3.85
C LEU A 24 18.98 -11.54 -5.31
N HIS A 25 19.35 -10.53 -6.07
CA HIS A 25 19.00 -10.45 -7.48
C HIS A 25 19.84 -11.39 -8.35
N GLU A 26 21.11 -11.62 -8.02
CA GLU A 26 21.92 -12.68 -8.63
C GLU A 26 21.31 -14.07 -8.42
N HIS A 27 20.68 -14.32 -7.26
CA HIS A 27 19.97 -15.57 -7.01
C HIS A 27 18.68 -15.70 -7.84
N LEU A 28 18.05 -14.59 -8.19
CA LEU A 28 16.89 -14.56 -9.08
C LEU A 28 17.30 -14.71 -10.55
N ASP A 29 18.50 -14.27 -10.91
CA ASP A 29 19.10 -14.37 -12.25
C ASP A 29 19.50 -15.82 -12.56
N GLY A 30 18.54 -16.60 -13.04
CA GLY A 30 18.73 -18.01 -13.41
C GLY A 30 17.55 -18.91 -13.03
N ILE A 31 16.57 -18.38 -12.29
CA ILE A 31 15.36 -19.10 -11.91
C ILE A 31 14.20 -18.62 -12.77
N GLU A 32 13.42 -19.56 -13.31
CA GLU A 32 12.15 -19.25 -13.95
C GLU A 32 11.14 -18.85 -12.86
N LEU A 33 10.89 -17.55 -12.74
CA LEU A 33 10.03 -17.02 -11.69
C LEU A 33 8.56 -17.15 -12.08
N PRO A 34 7.68 -17.63 -11.17
CA PRO A 34 6.24 -17.51 -11.31
C PRO A 34 5.86 -16.08 -11.71
N THR A 35 5.14 -15.97 -12.82
CA THR A 35 4.78 -14.69 -13.44
C THR A 35 3.28 -14.61 -13.63
N VAL A 36 2.69 -13.52 -13.16
CA VAL A 36 1.27 -13.20 -13.33
C VAL A 36 1.17 -11.92 -14.13
N THR A 37 0.32 -11.89 -15.15
CA THR A 37 0.15 -10.71 -16.01
C THR A 37 -1.30 -10.29 -16.04
N THR A 38 -1.54 -9.00 -15.84
CA THR A 38 -2.87 -8.39 -15.85
C THR A 38 -2.87 -7.16 -16.75
N LEU A 39 -3.93 -6.97 -17.54
CA LEU A 39 -4.14 -5.76 -18.33
C LEU A 39 -4.95 -4.74 -17.52
N GLY A 40 -4.53 -3.48 -17.56
CA GLY A 40 -5.20 -2.36 -16.92
C GLY A 40 -5.42 -1.20 -17.89
N TRP A 41 -6.56 -0.53 -17.75
CA TRP A 41 -6.87 0.68 -18.52
C TRP A 41 -6.85 1.91 -17.62
N THR A 42 -5.95 2.85 -17.89
CA THR A 42 -5.76 4.07 -17.08
C THR A 42 -6.60 5.25 -17.61
N GLY A 43 -7.56 5.00 -18.49
CA GLY A 43 -8.42 6.02 -19.10
C GLY A 43 -7.83 6.68 -20.35
N LYS A 44 -6.51 6.57 -20.56
CA LYS A 44 -5.77 7.16 -21.69
C LYS A 44 -4.95 6.15 -22.47
N VAL A 45 -4.33 5.22 -21.76
CA VAL A 45 -3.44 4.20 -22.31
C VAL A 45 -3.75 2.85 -21.66
N GLU A 46 -3.51 1.80 -22.41
CA GLU A 46 -3.50 0.43 -21.92
C GLU A 46 -2.11 0.15 -21.30
N GLU A 47 -2.12 -0.44 -20.12
CA GLU A 47 -0.93 -0.80 -19.36
C GLU A 47 -0.98 -2.29 -19.04
N THR A 48 0.17 -2.96 -19.23
CA THR A 48 0.37 -4.34 -18.82
C THR A 48 1.10 -4.36 -17.49
N TYR A 49 0.51 -5.03 -16.50
CA TYR A 49 1.05 -5.23 -15.17
C TYR A 49 1.61 -6.65 -15.09
N THR A 50 2.93 -6.76 -15.00
CA THR A 50 3.64 -8.03 -14.89
C THR A 50 4.19 -8.17 -13.48
N TYR A 51 3.68 -9.15 -12.74
CA TYR A 51 4.09 -9.50 -11.39
C TYR A 51 5.00 -10.73 -11.45
N ARG A 52 6.15 -10.68 -10.79
CA ARG A 52 7.00 -11.87 -10.57
C ARG A 52 7.20 -12.06 -9.08
N TYR A 53 7.29 -13.30 -8.63
CA TYR A 53 7.47 -13.58 -7.21
C TYR A 53 8.25 -14.86 -6.95
N LEU A 54 8.87 -14.94 -5.76
CA LEU A 54 9.54 -16.11 -5.26
C LEU A 54 9.45 -16.14 -3.73
N ASN A 55 9.14 -17.30 -3.15
CA ASN A 55 9.12 -17.48 -1.70
C ASN A 55 10.49 -17.96 -1.21
N ALA A 56 10.80 -17.65 0.06
CA ALA A 56 12.01 -18.12 0.75
C ALA A 56 13.34 -17.74 0.05
N VAL A 57 13.44 -16.49 -0.39
CA VAL A 57 14.65 -15.91 -0.98
C VAL A 57 15.58 -15.41 0.13
N PRO A 58 16.88 -15.77 0.13
CA PRO A 58 17.84 -15.25 1.09
C PRO A 58 18.10 -13.77 0.85
N LEU A 59 17.98 -12.94 1.89
CA LEU A 59 18.19 -11.49 1.79
C LEU A 59 19.68 -11.09 1.63
N ARG A 60 20.61 -11.98 2.00
CA ARG A 60 22.07 -11.78 1.96
C ARG A 60 22.78 -13.11 1.73
N ASP A 61 24.04 -13.04 1.30
CA ASP A 61 24.91 -14.22 1.14
C ASP A 61 25.54 -14.65 2.47
N SER A 62 24.75 -15.28 3.34
CA SER A 62 25.26 -15.88 4.58
C SER A 62 24.41 -17.05 5.04
N ASP A 63 25.01 -18.01 5.76
CA ASP A 63 24.31 -19.20 6.26
C ASP A 63 23.19 -18.87 7.27
N ASP A 64 23.24 -17.68 7.89
CA ASP A 64 22.22 -17.13 8.78
C ASP A 64 21.32 -16.08 8.09
N ALA A 65 21.23 -16.13 6.76
CA ALA A 65 20.40 -15.20 6.00
C ALA A 65 18.92 -15.38 6.32
N LEU A 66 18.27 -14.26 6.63
CA LEU A 66 16.82 -14.25 6.76
C LEU A 66 16.19 -14.53 5.40
N LEU A 67 15.36 -15.58 5.34
CA LEU A 67 14.55 -15.91 4.19
C LEU A 67 13.31 -15.01 4.16
N VAL A 68 13.09 -14.36 3.03
CA VAL A 68 11.94 -13.48 2.79
C VAL A 68 11.21 -13.91 1.53
N ASN A 69 9.94 -13.56 1.41
CA ASN A 69 9.21 -13.73 0.16
C ASN A 69 9.37 -12.44 -0.64
N TRP A 70 9.80 -12.59 -1.88
CA TRP A 70 10.12 -11.49 -2.78
C TRP A 70 9.07 -11.40 -3.88
N CYS A 71 8.66 -10.18 -4.23
CA CYS A 71 7.87 -9.92 -5.42
C CYS A 71 8.28 -8.62 -6.09
N GLU A 72 8.05 -8.54 -7.39
CA GLU A 72 8.22 -7.33 -8.19
C GLU A 72 7.00 -7.04 -9.05
N LEU A 73 6.90 -5.78 -9.45
CA LEU A 73 5.97 -5.30 -10.45
C LEU A 73 6.72 -4.51 -11.51
N THR A 74 6.49 -4.91 -12.76
CA THR A 74 6.81 -4.12 -13.94
C THR A 74 5.51 -3.68 -14.59
N VAL A 75 5.36 -2.38 -14.85
CA VAL A 75 4.25 -1.82 -15.62
C VAL A 75 4.80 -1.33 -16.95
N THR A 76 4.22 -1.82 -18.04
CA THR A 76 4.63 -1.51 -19.40
C THR A 76 3.45 -0.87 -20.14
N THR A 77 3.71 0.21 -20.88
CA THR A 77 2.70 0.83 -21.75
C THR A 77 2.47 0.01 -23.02
N ALA A 78 1.39 0.30 -23.75
CA ALA A 78 1.11 -0.32 -25.05
C ALA A 78 2.29 -0.21 -26.05
N ASP A 79 3.12 0.84 -25.94
CA ASP A 79 4.30 1.06 -26.79
C ASP A 79 5.52 0.21 -26.38
N GLY A 80 5.38 -0.62 -25.34
CA GLY A 80 6.47 -1.46 -24.80
C GLY A 80 7.42 -0.72 -23.84
N GLN A 81 7.14 0.53 -23.49
CA GLN A 81 7.95 1.30 -22.56
C GLN A 81 7.60 0.96 -21.11
N VAL A 82 8.60 0.66 -20.29
CA VAL A 82 8.40 0.45 -18.84
C VAL A 82 8.11 1.80 -18.17
N SER A 83 6.87 2.00 -17.73
CA SER A 83 6.44 3.22 -17.03
C SER A 83 6.71 3.14 -15.53
N TYR A 84 6.80 1.94 -14.98
CA TYR A 84 7.07 1.72 -13.56
C TYR A 84 7.72 0.37 -13.31
N HIS A 85 8.67 0.34 -12.39
CA HIS A 85 9.28 -0.89 -11.89
C HIS A 85 9.59 -0.74 -10.39
N ASN A 86 9.24 -1.74 -9.58
CA ASN A 86 9.64 -1.81 -8.18
C ASN A 86 9.54 -3.23 -7.63
N ALA A 87 10.37 -3.54 -6.63
CA ALA A 87 10.37 -4.80 -5.93
C ALA A 87 10.15 -4.63 -4.42
N PHE A 88 9.65 -5.69 -3.79
CA PHE A 88 9.25 -5.74 -2.40
C PHE A 88 9.69 -7.06 -1.75
N ALA A 89 9.98 -6.98 -0.45
CA ALA A 89 10.20 -8.13 0.41
C ALA A 89 9.13 -8.16 1.51
N THR A 90 8.59 -9.34 1.77
CA THR A 90 7.56 -9.57 2.79
C THR A 90 7.76 -10.90 3.49
N ASN A 91 7.22 -11.03 4.70
CA ASN A 91 7.09 -12.32 5.38
C ASN A 91 5.76 -13.03 5.07
N TYR A 92 4.88 -12.42 4.29
CA TYR A 92 3.62 -13.02 3.87
C TYR A 92 3.84 -14.00 2.70
N PRO A 93 3.30 -15.24 2.75
CA PRO A 93 3.44 -16.19 1.64
C PRO A 93 2.82 -15.66 0.35
N LEU A 94 3.56 -15.77 -0.75
CA LEU A 94 3.13 -15.28 -2.05
C LEU A 94 2.58 -16.40 -2.92
N SER A 95 1.47 -16.11 -3.60
CA SER A 95 0.83 -16.95 -4.61
C SER A 95 0.33 -16.08 -5.76
N GLU A 96 -0.04 -16.73 -6.86
CA GLU A 96 -0.65 -16.07 -8.02
C GLU A 96 -1.90 -15.25 -7.64
N GLU A 97 -2.68 -15.73 -6.68
CA GLU A 97 -3.92 -15.10 -6.23
C GLU A 97 -3.70 -13.83 -5.40
N ASN A 98 -2.57 -13.72 -4.68
CA ASN A 98 -2.37 -12.66 -3.69
C ASN A 98 -1.26 -11.66 -4.04
N VAL A 99 -0.37 -11.98 -4.99
CA VAL A 99 0.79 -11.16 -5.32
C VAL A 99 0.39 -9.75 -5.74
N ALA A 100 -0.70 -9.61 -6.49
CA ALA A 100 -1.22 -8.32 -6.93
C ALA A 100 -1.67 -7.44 -5.74
N GLU A 101 -2.34 -8.02 -4.75
CA GLU A 101 -2.81 -7.32 -3.55
C GLU A 101 -1.63 -6.90 -2.65
N VAL A 102 -0.65 -7.78 -2.47
CA VAL A 102 0.56 -7.49 -1.67
C VAL A 102 1.36 -6.34 -2.31
N VAL A 103 1.55 -6.38 -3.63
CA VAL A 103 2.22 -5.29 -4.36
C VAL A 103 1.42 -3.99 -4.25
N LEU A 104 0.08 -4.05 -4.39
CA LEU A 104 -0.77 -2.87 -4.24
C LEU A 104 -0.64 -2.24 -2.84
N ALA A 105 -0.61 -3.05 -1.78
CA ALA A 105 -0.38 -2.59 -0.42
C ALA A 105 1.00 -1.93 -0.27
N GLY A 106 2.06 -2.56 -0.82
CA GLY A 106 3.41 -2.01 -0.85
C GLY A 106 3.48 -0.65 -1.56
N ARG A 107 2.85 -0.53 -2.75
CA ARG A 107 2.78 0.73 -3.51
C ARG A 107 2.01 1.81 -2.78
N THR A 108 0.88 1.46 -2.17
CA THR A 108 0.04 2.41 -1.44
C THR A 108 0.81 2.99 -0.26
N ARG A 109 1.47 2.13 0.53
CA ARG A 109 2.35 2.55 1.62
C ARG A 109 3.47 3.45 1.12
N TRP A 110 4.17 3.05 0.07
CA TRP A 110 5.27 3.85 -0.50
C TRP A 110 4.80 5.23 -0.98
N LYS A 111 3.65 5.30 -1.65
CA LYS A 111 3.06 6.56 -2.12
C LYS A 111 2.75 7.50 -0.96
N VAL A 112 2.12 6.98 0.10
CA VAL A 112 1.81 7.76 1.32
C VAL A 112 3.10 8.24 1.99
N GLU A 113 4.10 7.37 2.14
CA GLU A 113 5.39 7.72 2.74
C GLU A 113 6.11 8.82 1.94
N ASN A 114 6.14 8.69 0.61
CA ASN A 114 6.79 9.65 -0.27
C ASN A 114 6.04 10.98 -0.35
N GLU A 115 4.70 10.96 -0.38
CA GLU A 115 3.88 12.17 -0.37
C GLU A 115 4.02 12.94 0.94
N ASN A 116 4.02 12.22 2.07
CA ASN A 116 4.27 12.82 3.38
C ASN A 116 5.68 13.44 3.45
N HIS A 117 6.71 12.71 3.02
CA HIS A 117 8.08 13.20 2.99
C HIS A 117 8.26 14.42 2.08
N ASN A 118 7.67 14.40 0.88
CA ASN A 118 7.69 15.54 -0.04
C ASN A 118 6.94 16.74 0.55
N THR A 119 5.82 16.52 1.24
CA THR A 119 5.07 17.58 1.92
C THR A 119 5.91 18.22 3.02
N LEU A 120 6.58 17.40 3.85
CA LEU A 120 7.49 17.87 4.90
C LEU A 120 8.69 18.64 4.36
N LYS A 121 9.21 18.27 3.18
CA LYS A 121 10.35 18.94 2.55
C LYS A 121 10.00 20.19 1.76
N THR A 122 8.89 20.22 1.04
CA THR A 122 8.65 21.22 -0.02
C THR A 122 7.47 22.15 0.22
N LYS A 123 6.48 21.76 1.04
CA LYS A 123 5.21 22.51 1.19
C LYS A 123 5.07 23.26 2.53
N GLY A 124 6.18 23.80 3.04
CA GLY A 124 6.15 24.83 4.09
C GLY A 124 6.66 24.44 5.47
N TYR A 125 7.15 23.21 5.67
CA TYR A 125 7.77 22.82 6.95
C TYR A 125 9.30 22.94 6.99
N ASN A 126 9.99 23.06 5.85
CA ASN A 126 11.43 23.36 5.71
C ASN A 126 12.27 22.79 6.87
N LEU A 127 12.10 21.51 7.22
CA LEU A 127 12.77 20.94 8.39
C LEU A 127 14.31 20.88 8.23
N GLU A 128 14.80 21.05 7.00
CA GLU A 128 16.23 21.21 6.68
C GLU A 128 16.76 22.63 6.99
N HIS A 129 15.89 23.64 7.13
CA HIS A 129 16.25 25.01 7.47
C HIS A 129 15.42 25.56 8.62
N ASN A 130 16.06 25.65 9.80
CA ASN A 130 15.56 26.38 10.96
C ASN A 130 15.52 27.88 10.66
N PHE A 131 14.49 28.38 9.99
CA PHE A 131 14.24 29.80 9.84
C PHE A 131 13.46 30.33 11.04
N GLY A 132 14.14 31.03 11.95
CA GLY A 132 13.52 31.87 12.99
C GLY A 132 13.97 31.55 14.42
N HIS A 133 14.44 32.58 15.12
CA HIS A 133 14.89 32.55 16.51
C HIS A 133 13.83 31.97 17.48
N GLY A 134 14.15 30.88 18.20
CA GLY A 134 13.34 30.33 19.31
C GLY A 134 13.28 28.80 19.37
N LYS A 135 14.34 28.17 19.88
CA LYS A 135 14.75 26.77 19.63
C LYS A 135 14.03 25.61 20.35
N GLN A 136 12.80 25.72 20.88
CA GLN A 136 12.28 24.62 21.73
C GLN A 136 10.95 23.95 21.39
N HIS A 137 10.08 24.52 20.54
CA HIS A 137 8.74 23.94 20.37
C HIS A 137 8.23 23.83 18.93
N LEU A 138 8.97 24.28 17.92
CA LEU A 138 8.48 24.26 16.53
C LEU A 138 8.31 22.83 16.00
N SER A 139 9.31 21.96 16.13
CA SER A 139 9.21 20.55 15.74
C SER A 139 8.10 19.81 16.50
N SER A 140 7.91 20.11 17.78
CA SER A 140 6.84 19.55 18.61
C SER A 140 5.45 20.03 18.16
N LEU A 141 5.32 21.31 17.81
CA LEU A 141 4.07 21.88 17.28
C LEU A 141 3.73 21.25 15.92
N LEU A 142 4.71 21.07 15.05
CA LEU A 142 4.52 20.42 13.75
C LEU A 142 4.16 18.95 13.89
N ALA A 143 4.81 18.22 14.80
CA ALA A 143 4.44 16.85 15.13
C ALA A 143 3.01 16.77 15.68
N THR A 144 2.64 17.70 16.57
CA THR A 144 1.29 17.76 17.16
C THR A 144 0.23 18.05 16.10
N LEU A 145 0.49 18.97 15.17
CA LEU A 145 -0.42 19.27 14.05
C LEU A 145 -0.57 18.10 13.09
N ASN A 146 0.51 17.34 12.82
CA ASN A 146 0.44 16.12 12.01
C ASN A 146 -0.39 15.02 12.68
N ILE A 147 -0.17 14.78 13.98
CA ILE A 147 -0.96 13.82 14.76
C ILE A 147 -2.43 14.26 14.80
N LEU A 148 -2.68 15.55 15.02
CA LEU A 148 -4.03 16.12 15.05
C LEU A 148 -4.76 15.95 13.71
N SER A 149 -4.08 16.19 12.59
CA SER A 149 -4.61 15.97 11.24
C SER A 149 -5.01 14.51 11.02
N LEU A 150 -4.14 13.56 11.41
CA LEU A 150 -4.44 12.12 11.32
C LEU A 150 -5.63 11.72 12.21
N LEU A 151 -5.73 12.29 13.41
CA LEU A 151 -6.85 12.06 14.31
C LEU A 151 -8.17 12.60 13.73
N PHE A 152 -8.16 13.79 13.14
CA PHE A 152 -9.35 14.33 12.47
C PHE A 152 -9.76 13.51 11.24
N HIS A 153 -8.80 13.05 10.43
CA HIS A 153 -9.09 12.17 9.30
C HIS A 153 -9.79 10.89 9.77
N THR A 154 -9.22 10.23 10.79
CA THR A 154 -9.77 9.00 11.37
C THR A 154 -11.15 9.23 11.99
N PHE A 155 -11.33 10.34 12.72
CA PHE A 155 -12.61 10.70 13.32
C PHE A 155 -13.70 10.96 12.28
N LEU A 156 -13.37 11.64 11.18
CA LEU A 156 -14.30 11.89 10.08
C LEU A 156 -14.68 10.60 9.34
N GLU A 157 -13.74 9.68 9.13
CA GLU A 157 -14.04 8.36 8.55
C GLU A 157 -14.98 7.54 9.43
N LEU A 158 -14.72 7.47 10.74
CA LEU A 158 -15.58 6.78 11.70
C LEU A 158 -16.98 7.43 11.78
N SER A 159 -17.04 8.76 11.76
CA SER A 159 -18.31 9.49 11.79
C SER A 159 -19.12 9.26 10.52
N ARG A 160 -18.49 9.27 9.34
CA ARG A 160 -19.14 8.95 8.06
C ARG A 160 -19.62 7.50 8.00
N GLY A 161 -18.85 6.55 8.56
CA GLY A 161 -19.30 5.17 8.73
C GLY A 161 -20.57 5.06 9.57
N ARG A 162 -20.70 5.90 10.60
CA ARG A 162 -21.90 5.95 11.46
C ARG A 162 -23.11 6.59 10.78
N GLU A 163 -22.92 7.58 9.90
CA GLU A 163 -24.02 8.14 9.10
C GLU A 163 -24.50 7.19 8.01
N ARG A 164 -23.60 6.39 7.41
CA ARG A 164 -23.95 5.36 6.42
C ARG A 164 -24.85 4.27 7.00
N CYS A 165 -24.65 3.89 8.28
CA CYS A 165 -25.56 2.98 9.00
C CYS A 165 -26.91 3.62 9.36
N ARG A 166 -27.01 4.95 9.40
CA ARG A 166 -28.24 5.69 9.74
C ARG A 166 -29.07 6.04 8.50
N HIS A 167 -28.53 5.86 7.30
CA HIS A 167 -29.20 6.06 6.01
C HIS A 167 -29.51 4.76 5.26
N LEU A 168 -29.50 3.61 5.95
CA LEU A 168 -30.17 2.44 5.41
C LEU A 168 -31.67 2.79 5.31
N PRO A 169 -32.29 2.75 4.12
CA PRO A 169 -33.72 2.98 4.01
C PRO A 169 -34.43 1.91 4.84
N LEU A 170 -35.15 2.33 5.88
CA LEU A 170 -36.14 1.48 6.53
C LEU A 170 -37.06 0.96 5.41
N PRO A 171 -37.34 -0.35 5.32
CA PRO A 171 -38.24 -0.86 4.30
C PRO A 171 -39.64 -0.33 4.60
N TYR A 172 -40.04 0.74 3.91
CA TYR A 172 -41.43 1.16 3.84
C TYR A 172 -42.17 0.08 3.05
N LYS A 173 -42.95 -0.75 3.74
CA LYS A 173 -43.92 -1.62 3.06
C LYS A 173 -45.12 -0.77 2.70
N THR A 174 -45.19 -0.31 1.45
CA THR A 174 -46.44 0.08 0.83
C THR A 174 -47.24 -1.20 0.60
N VAL A 175 -48.20 -1.50 1.48
CA VAL A 175 -49.25 -2.50 1.20
C VAL A 175 -50.41 -1.73 0.58
N ARG A 176 -50.52 -1.78 -0.74
CA ARG A 176 -51.72 -1.40 -1.47
C ARG A 176 -52.24 -2.67 -2.17
N GLU A 177 -53.55 -2.88 -2.02
CA GLU A 177 -54.39 -3.89 -2.67
C GLU A 177 -54.27 -5.29 -2.05
N THR A 178 -55.32 -5.88 -1.49
CA THR A 178 -56.59 -6.23 -2.14
C THR A 178 -57.60 -6.60 -1.06
N PHE A 179 -58.84 -6.10 -1.11
CA PHE A 179 -60.03 -6.85 -0.68
C PHE A 179 -61.30 -6.14 -1.21
N THR A 180 -61.76 -6.62 -2.36
CA THR A 180 -63.15 -6.49 -2.80
C THR A 180 -63.86 -7.80 -2.47
N SER A 181 -65.12 -7.69 -2.02
CA SER A 181 -66.10 -8.76 -1.70
C SER A 181 -66.05 -9.34 -0.28
N TYR A 182 -67.03 -8.98 0.57
CA TYR A 182 -68.18 -9.82 0.95
C TYR A 182 -69.10 -9.10 1.97
N GLY A 183 -70.42 -9.18 1.77
CA GLY A 183 -71.50 -8.92 2.76
C GLY A 183 -72.07 -7.50 2.74
N SER A 184 -73.16 -7.23 2.01
CA SER A 184 -74.59 -7.37 2.40
C SER A 184 -75.03 -6.37 3.48
#